data_AF-A0A6B3VTB8-F1
#
_entry.id   AF-A0A6B3VTB8-F1
#
_cell.length_a   1.000
_cell.length_b   1.000
_cell.length_c   1.000
_cell.angle_alpha   90.00
_cell.angle_beta   90.00
_cell.angle_gamma   90.00
#
_symmetry.space_group_name_H-M   'P 1'
#
loop_
_entity.id
_entity.type
_entity.pdbx_description
1 polymer ?
#
loop_
_entity_poly.entity_id
_entity_poly.type
_entity_poly.pdbx_seq_one_letter_code
_entity_poly.pdbx_strand_id
1 'polypeptide(L)'
;MEKVDIFKDIAERTGGDIYLGVVGAVRTGKSTFIKKFMELVVLPNINNEGDRARAQDELPQSAAGKTIMTTEPKFVPNQAATVHVDEGLEVNIRLVDCVGYTVPGAKGYEDENGPRMINTPWYEEPIPFHEAAEIGTRKVIQEHSTIGVVITTDGSIGEIPRSNYLEAEERVIAELKEVGKPFIMVINSAHPHHPDTEALRVELSEKYDIPALSISVEGMRETDVLNVLREALYEFPVVEVNVNLPSWVMVLKEDHWLRESYQEAVRETVKDIKRLRDVDRVVHLFSEYEFIDRAGLAGMEMGQGVAEIDLYAPDDLYDQILKEIVGVEIRGKDHLLELMQDFAHAKAEYDHIADALKMVKQTGYGIAAPSLADMSLDEPEIIRQGARFGVRLRAVAPSIHMIKVDVESEFAPIIGTEKQSEELVRYLMQDFEDDPLSIWNSDIFGRSLSSIVREGIQAKLSLMPENARYKLKETLERIINEGSGGLIAIIL
;
A
#
# COMPACT_ATOMS: atom_id res chain seq x y z
N MET A 1 -11.90 8.70 13.32
CA MET A 1 -10.44 8.72 13.58
C MET A 1 -10.10 8.15 14.95
N GLU A 2 -10.83 8.43 16.04
CA GLU A 2 -10.48 7.92 17.39
C GLU A 2 -10.56 6.39 17.61
N LYS A 3 -11.37 5.62 16.86
CA LYS A 3 -11.50 4.15 17.05
C LYS A 3 -10.32 3.33 16.53
N VAL A 4 -9.56 3.85 15.56
CA VAL A 4 -8.43 3.12 14.93
C VAL A 4 -7.19 3.19 15.82
N ASP A 5 -7.00 4.29 16.55
CA ASP A 5 -5.85 4.48 17.45
C ASP A 5 -5.83 3.46 18.61
N ILE A 6 -7.01 3.03 19.10
CA ILE A 6 -7.09 2.04 20.20
C ILE A 6 -6.47 0.70 19.80
N PHE A 7 -6.64 0.27 18.54
CA PHE A 7 -6.08 -1.01 18.08
C PHE A 7 -4.59 -0.95 17.84
N LYS A 8 -4.11 0.16 17.27
CA LYS A 8 -2.68 0.39 17.10
C LYS A 8 -1.97 0.42 18.45
N ASP A 9 -2.57 1.09 19.44
CA ASP A 9 -2.09 1.09 20.82
C ASP A 9 -2.14 -0.31 21.44
N ILE A 10 -3.17 -1.14 21.19
CA ILE A 10 -3.24 -2.51 21.72
C ILE A 10 -2.19 -3.41 21.05
N ALA A 11 -2.03 -3.36 19.72
CA ALA A 11 -1.04 -4.17 18.99
C ALA A 11 0.40 -3.79 19.38
N GLU A 12 0.71 -2.50 19.46
CA GLU A 12 2.03 -2.01 19.90
C GLU A 12 2.32 -2.32 21.39
N ARG A 13 1.29 -2.32 22.26
CA ARG A 13 1.43 -2.65 23.69
C ARG A 13 1.50 -4.14 23.99
N THR A 14 0.88 -4.97 23.15
CA THR A 14 0.82 -6.43 23.33
C THR A 14 1.98 -7.15 22.66
N GLY A 15 2.81 -6.45 21.86
CA GLY A 15 3.97 -7.05 21.20
C GLY A 15 3.61 -8.16 20.21
N GLY A 16 2.38 -8.17 19.69
CA GLY A 16 1.84 -9.23 18.84
C GLY A 16 1.05 -10.33 19.57
N ASP A 17 0.88 -10.24 20.90
CA ASP A 17 0.08 -11.20 21.66
C ASP A 17 -1.43 -10.97 21.49
N ILE A 18 -2.17 -12.05 21.21
CA ILE A 18 -3.62 -12.05 20.99
C ILE A 18 -4.34 -12.48 22.26
N TYR A 19 -5.13 -11.56 22.82
CA TYR A 19 -5.94 -11.80 24.01
C TYR A 19 -7.37 -12.16 23.60
N LEU A 20 -7.76 -13.41 23.81
CA LEU A 20 -9.12 -13.91 23.56
C LEU A 20 -9.98 -13.72 24.83
N GLY A 21 -10.85 -12.72 24.80
CA GLY A 21 -11.85 -12.48 25.85
C GLY A 21 -13.07 -13.36 25.67
N VAL A 22 -13.26 -14.35 26.52
CA VAL A 22 -14.42 -15.26 26.44
C VAL A 22 -15.56 -14.71 27.27
N VAL A 23 -16.64 -14.28 26.60
CA VAL A 23 -17.76 -13.54 27.19
C VAL A 23 -19.10 -14.21 26.89
N GLY A 24 -20.14 -13.85 27.63
CA GLY A 24 -21.48 -14.45 27.49
C GLY A 24 -22.16 -14.69 28.83
N ALA A 25 -23.38 -15.21 28.80
CA ALA A 25 -24.16 -15.46 30.00
C ALA A 25 -23.58 -16.57 30.91
N VAL A 26 -23.99 -16.59 32.17
CA VAL A 26 -23.67 -17.72 33.06
C VAL A 26 -24.30 -19.01 32.53
N ARG A 27 -23.65 -20.15 32.75
CA ARG A 27 -24.13 -21.48 32.34
C ARG A 27 -24.25 -21.74 30.82
N THR A 28 -23.66 -20.90 29.96
CA THR A 28 -23.56 -21.18 28.50
C THR A 28 -22.39 -22.11 28.13
N GLY A 29 -21.54 -22.47 29.09
CA GLY A 29 -20.37 -23.35 28.87
C GLY A 29 -19.04 -22.64 28.72
N LYS A 30 -18.94 -21.34 29.04
CA LYS A 30 -17.68 -20.55 28.98
C LYS A 30 -16.47 -21.23 29.62
N SER A 31 -16.55 -21.61 30.89
CA SER A 31 -15.41 -22.22 31.59
C SER A 31 -15.03 -23.59 31.00
N THR A 32 -16.01 -24.33 30.46
CA THR A 32 -15.78 -25.58 29.74
C THR A 32 -15.06 -25.32 28.42
N PHE A 33 -15.46 -24.28 27.68
CA PHE A 33 -14.80 -23.85 26.45
C PHE A 33 -13.34 -23.47 26.71
N ILE A 34 -13.07 -22.62 27.71
CA ILE A 34 -11.71 -22.21 28.07
C ILE A 34 -10.86 -23.41 28.46
N LYS A 35 -11.40 -24.32 29.28
CA LYS A 35 -10.70 -25.54 29.69
C LYS A 35 -10.33 -26.40 28.47
N LYS A 36 -11.28 -26.64 27.56
CA LYS A 36 -11.05 -27.43 26.34
C LYS A 36 -10.06 -26.78 25.39
N PHE A 37 -10.17 -25.46 25.21
CA PHE A 37 -9.23 -24.67 24.40
C PHE A 37 -7.80 -24.84 24.94
N MET A 38 -7.64 -24.69 26.25
CA MET A 38 -6.35 -24.86 26.90
C MET A 38 -5.81 -26.28 26.77
N GLU A 39 -6.62 -27.30 27.03
CA GLU A 39 -6.20 -28.72 27.00
C GLU A 39 -5.83 -29.20 25.60
N LEU A 40 -6.57 -28.77 24.58
CA LEU A 40 -6.43 -29.28 23.21
C LEU A 40 -5.40 -28.51 22.39
N VAL A 41 -5.24 -27.20 22.62
CA VAL A 41 -4.41 -26.35 21.75
C VAL A 41 -3.29 -25.65 22.51
N VAL A 42 -3.52 -25.10 23.70
CA VAL A 42 -2.49 -24.32 24.39
C VAL A 42 -1.45 -25.21 25.09
N LEU A 43 -1.90 -26.11 25.98
CA LEU A 43 -1.01 -26.97 26.77
C LEU A 43 -0.11 -27.89 25.93
N PRO A 44 -0.56 -28.47 24.80
CA PRO A 44 0.31 -29.28 23.94
C PRO A 44 1.45 -28.48 23.29
N ASN A 45 1.26 -27.18 23.05
CA ASN A 45 2.24 -26.30 22.43
C ASN A 45 3.24 -25.68 23.43
N ILE A 46 3.06 -25.90 24.73
CA ILE A 46 4.03 -25.46 25.75
C ILE A 46 5.14 -26.51 25.90
N ASN A 47 6.34 -26.18 25.38
CA ASN A 47 7.51 -27.06 25.41
C ASN A 47 8.10 -27.29 26.82
N ASN A 48 7.94 -26.32 27.73
CA ASN A 48 8.48 -26.43 29.10
C ASN A 48 7.48 -27.11 30.03
N GLU A 49 7.86 -28.28 30.57
CA GLU A 49 7.01 -29.06 31.48
C GLU A 49 6.60 -28.29 32.74
N GLY A 50 7.48 -27.44 33.29
CA GLY A 50 7.18 -26.63 34.46
C GLY A 50 6.14 -25.54 34.18
N ASP A 51 6.23 -24.92 33.01
CA ASP A 51 5.27 -23.89 32.59
C ASP A 51 3.92 -24.51 32.23
N ARG A 52 3.93 -25.71 31.62
CA ARG A 52 2.74 -26.50 31.32
C ARG A 52 2.00 -26.92 32.59
N ALA A 53 2.72 -27.40 33.62
CA ALA A 53 2.13 -27.78 34.90
C ALA A 53 1.47 -26.57 35.59
N ARG A 54 2.13 -25.40 35.60
CA ARG A 54 1.54 -24.16 36.14
C ARG A 54 0.29 -23.73 35.37
N ALA A 55 0.33 -23.76 34.04
CA ALA A 55 -0.81 -23.42 33.20
C ALA A 55 -2.01 -24.38 33.42
N GLN A 56 -1.74 -25.65 33.73
CA GLN A 56 -2.76 -26.64 34.05
C GLN A 56 -3.42 -26.40 35.43
N ASP A 57 -2.62 -26.02 36.43
CA ASP A 57 -3.14 -25.60 37.75
C ASP A 57 -3.93 -24.29 37.69
N GLU A 58 -3.68 -23.46 36.67
CA GLU A 58 -4.37 -22.19 36.44
C GLU A 58 -5.76 -22.35 35.80
N LEU A 59 -6.14 -23.54 35.31
CA LEU A 59 -7.42 -23.77 34.63
C LEU A 59 -8.64 -23.52 35.52
N PRO A 60 -9.74 -22.98 34.98
CA PRO A 60 -10.98 -22.79 35.73
C PRO A 60 -11.61 -24.14 36.11
N GLN A 61 -12.11 -24.25 37.35
CA GLN A 61 -12.84 -25.43 37.79
C GLN A 61 -14.25 -25.46 37.17
N SER A 62 -14.50 -26.44 36.32
CA SER A 62 -15.82 -26.69 35.72
C SER A 62 -16.64 -27.64 36.60
N ALA A 63 -17.83 -27.24 37.05
CA ALA A 63 -18.75 -28.08 37.83
C ALA A 63 -20.14 -28.20 37.18
N ALA A 64 -20.72 -29.41 37.24
CA ALA A 64 -22.10 -29.67 36.82
C ALA A 64 -23.07 -29.26 37.94
N GLY A 65 -23.97 -28.30 37.69
CA GLY A 65 -24.98 -27.82 38.66
C GLY A 65 -25.40 -26.36 38.46
N LYS A 66 -26.46 -25.87 39.11
CA LYS A 66 -27.00 -24.51 38.88
C LYS A 66 -26.15 -23.35 39.45
N THR A 67 -25.13 -23.66 40.24
CA THR A 67 -24.34 -22.68 41.01
C THR A 67 -23.22 -22.04 40.17
N ILE A 68 -23.07 -20.72 40.27
CA ILE A 68 -22.00 -19.95 39.62
C ILE A 68 -20.68 -20.10 40.39
N MET A 69 -19.60 -20.43 39.66
CA MET A 69 -18.26 -20.68 40.22
C MET A 69 -17.25 -19.57 39.91
N THR A 70 -17.28 -19.00 38.69
CA THR A 70 -16.39 -17.90 38.30
C THR A 70 -16.88 -16.58 38.90
N THR A 71 -16.13 -16.03 39.84
CA THR A 71 -16.44 -14.77 40.54
C THR A 71 -15.47 -13.64 40.20
N GLU A 72 -14.32 -13.94 39.59
CA GLU A 72 -13.29 -12.96 39.21
C GLU A 72 -12.69 -13.30 37.84
N PRO A 73 -12.30 -12.29 37.03
CA PRO A 73 -11.66 -12.54 35.75
C PRO A 73 -10.24 -13.06 35.91
N LYS A 74 -9.88 -14.09 35.13
CA LYS A 74 -8.57 -14.73 35.19
C LYS A 74 -7.96 -14.86 33.81
N PHE A 75 -6.69 -14.44 33.71
CA PHE A 75 -5.89 -14.65 32.52
C PHE A 75 -5.22 -16.03 32.57
N VAL A 76 -5.41 -16.84 31.53
CA VAL A 76 -4.91 -18.21 31.48
C VAL A 76 -4.36 -18.48 30.07
N PRO A 77 -3.07 -18.83 29.90
CA PRO A 77 -2.01 -18.90 30.91
C PRO A 77 -1.51 -17.50 31.34
N ASN A 78 -0.68 -17.43 32.39
CA ASN A 78 -0.04 -16.19 32.81
C ASN A 78 0.94 -15.58 31.78
N GLN A 79 1.57 -16.39 30.94
CA GLN A 79 2.38 -15.96 29.80
C GLN A 79 1.69 -16.42 28.52
N ALA A 80 1.75 -15.60 27.45
CA ALA A 80 1.20 -15.99 26.16
C ALA A 80 1.93 -17.23 25.63
N ALA A 81 1.17 -18.14 25.05
CA ALA A 81 1.70 -19.37 24.46
C ALA A 81 1.56 -19.29 22.94
N THR A 82 2.63 -19.64 22.21
CA THR A 82 2.62 -19.71 20.75
C THR A 82 1.81 -20.93 20.30
N VAL A 83 0.90 -20.72 19.36
CA VAL A 83 0.03 -21.74 18.79
C VAL A 83 0.13 -21.68 17.27
N HIS A 84 0.28 -22.83 16.64
CA HIS A 84 0.19 -22.99 15.18
C HIS A 84 -1.27 -23.23 14.80
N VAL A 85 -1.86 -22.33 14.01
CA VAL A 85 -3.28 -22.39 13.63
C VAL A 85 -3.48 -23.04 12.27
N ASP A 86 -2.57 -22.74 11.34
CA ASP A 86 -2.53 -23.28 9.98
C ASP A 86 -1.10 -23.21 9.41
N GLU A 87 -0.88 -23.73 8.20
CA GLU A 87 0.41 -23.60 7.51
C GLU A 87 0.83 -22.12 7.39
N GLY A 88 1.93 -21.76 8.07
CA GLY A 88 2.46 -20.39 8.07
C GLY A 88 1.78 -19.40 9.02
N LEU A 89 0.79 -19.83 9.81
CA LEU A 89 0.06 -18.98 10.76
C LEU A 89 0.41 -19.33 12.21
N GLU A 90 1.30 -18.53 12.81
CA GLU A 90 1.71 -18.63 14.22
C GLU A 90 1.19 -17.43 15.00
N VAL A 91 0.57 -17.67 16.15
CA VAL A 91 0.04 -16.61 17.01
C VAL A 91 0.33 -16.89 18.48
N ASN A 92 0.65 -15.84 19.23
CA ASN A 92 0.75 -15.92 20.68
C ASN A 92 -0.62 -15.67 21.30
N ILE A 93 -1.13 -16.60 22.11
CA ILE A 93 -2.49 -16.54 22.62
C ILE A 93 -2.51 -16.48 24.15
N ARG A 94 -3.43 -15.67 24.67
CA ARG A 94 -3.83 -15.67 26.07
C ARG A 94 -5.36 -15.58 26.19
N LEU A 95 -5.97 -16.42 27.02
CA LEU A 95 -7.41 -16.38 27.26
C LEU A 95 -7.74 -15.55 28.50
N VAL A 96 -8.88 -14.87 28.47
CA VAL A 96 -9.44 -14.18 29.62
C VAL A 96 -10.82 -14.76 29.92
N ASP A 97 -10.97 -15.38 31.10
CA ASP A 97 -12.28 -15.85 31.57
C ASP A 97 -13.04 -14.65 32.15
N CYS A 98 -14.11 -14.19 31.50
CA CYS A 98 -14.95 -13.12 32.01
C CYS A 98 -16.10 -13.67 32.88
N VAL A 99 -16.46 -12.91 33.91
CA VAL A 99 -17.63 -13.23 34.74
C VAL A 99 -18.89 -13.17 33.86
N GLY A 100 -19.77 -14.16 33.96
CA GLY A 100 -20.94 -14.22 33.09
C GLY A 100 -22.05 -13.26 33.47
N TYR A 101 -22.76 -12.74 32.48
CA TYR A 101 -24.03 -12.02 32.71
C TYR A 101 -25.04 -12.96 33.34
N THR A 102 -25.76 -12.47 34.34
CA THR A 102 -26.80 -13.22 35.02
C THR A 102 -27.99 -13.47 34.09
N VAL A 103 -28.62 -14.64 34.23
CA VAL A 103 -29.82 -15.00 33.47
C VAL A 103 -30.89 -15.56 34.40
N PRO A 104 -32.19 -15.35 34.09
CA PRO A 104 -33.27 -15.95 34.86
C PRO A 104 -33.13 -17.48 34.92
N GLY A 105 -33.11 -18.04 36.14
CA GLY A 105 -33.01 -19.49 36.37
C GLY A 105 -31.61 -20.02 36.74
N ALA A 106 -30.57 -19.19 36.70
CA ALA A 106 -29.28 -19.51 37.33
C ALA A 106 -29.39 -19.40 38.87
N LYS A 107 -28.55 -20.14 39.62
CA LYS A 107 -28.50 -20.05 41.10
C LYS A 107 -27.10 -19.62 41.56
N GLY A 108 -27.01 -18.99 42.72
CA GLY A 108 -25.71 -18.63 43.35
C GLY A 108 -25.23 -17.18 43.16
N TYR A 109 -26.10 -16.29 42.66
CA TYR A 109 -25.92 -14.82 42.70
C TYR A 109 -26.77 -14.14 43.80
N GLU A 110 -27.66 -14.90 44.47
CA GLU A 110 -28.45 -14.50 45.64
C GLU A 110 -28.24 -15.55 46.76
N ASP A 111 -27.96 -15.08 47.98
CA ASP A 111 -27.87 -15.89 49.21
C ASP A 111 -29.15 -15.67 50.06
N GLU A 112 -29.31 -16.40 51.17
CA GLU A 112 -30.49 -16.30 52.07
C GLU A 112 -30.72 -14.89 52.66
N ASN A 113 -29.73 -13.99 52.56
CA ASN A 113 -29.78 -12.62 53.08
C ASN A 113 -29.77 -11.52 52.00
N GLY A 114 -29.92 -11.86 50.71
CA GLY A 114 -29.92 -10.90 49.60
C GLY A 114 -28.87 -11.18 48.53
N PRO A 115 -28.55 -10.21 47.64
CA PRO A 115 -27.59 -10.41 46.57
C PRO A 115 -26.20 -10.76 47.11
N ARG A 116 -25.57 -11.78 46.52
CA ARG A 116 -24.24 -12.24 46.91
C ARG A 116 -23.22 -11.13 46.62
N MET A 117 -22.46 -10.73 47.63
CA MET A 117 -21.45 -9.68 47.50
C MET A 117 -20.09 -10.28 47.15
N ILE A 118 -19.36 -9.65 46.22
CA ILE A 118 -18.01 -10.08 45.83
C ILE A 118 -17.04 -8.91 46.00
N ASN A 119 -15.84 -9.21 46.47
CA ASN A 119 -14.72 -8.29 46.33
C ASN A 119 -14.25 -8.29 44.89
N THR A 120 -14.00 -7.11 44.35
CA THR A 120 -13.40 -6.96 43.02
C THR A 120 -12.11 -6.17 43.15
N PRO A 121 -11.13 -6.37 42.26
CA PRO A 121 -9.89 -5.59 42.28
C PRO A 121 -10.11 -4.10 41.90
N TRP A 122 -11.34 -3.70 41.56
CA TRP A 122 -11.67 -2.36 41.08
C TRP A 122 -12.34 -1.46 42.11
N TYR A 123 -12.80 -2.01 43.23
CA TYR A 123 -13.49 -1.30 44.31
C TYR A 123 -12.97 -1.75 45.66
N GLU A 124 -12.82 -0.82 46.60
CA GLU A 124 -12.41 -1.14 47.98
C GLU A 124 -13.52 -1.80 48.78
N GLU A 125 -14.78 -1.54 48.44
CA GLU A 125 -15.95 -2.14 49.08
C GLU A 125 -16.51 -3.31 48.24
N PRO A 126 -16.99 -4.40 48.89
CA PRO A 126 -17.67 -5.48 48.18
C PRO A 126 -18.90 -4.93 47.45
N ILE A 127 -19.09 -5.33 46.19
CA ILE A 127 -20.23 -4.94 45.35
C ILE A 127 -21.10 -6.16 45.02
N PRO A 128 -22.39 -5.98 44.69
CA PRO A 128 -23.28 -7.08 44.32
C PRO A 128 -22.75 -7.87 43.10
N PHE A 129 -22.95 -9.19 43.10
CA PHE A 129 -22.46 -10.08 42.05
C PHE A 129 -22.84 -9.63 40.64
N HIS A 130 -24.09 -9.18 40.46
CA HIS A 130 -24.60 -8.66 39.19
C HIS A 130 -23.77 -7.46 38.69
N GLU A 131 -23.41 -6.55 39.58
CA GLU A 131 -22.72 -5.30 39.27
C GLU A 131 -21.22 -5.56 39.05
N ALA A 132 -20.64 -6.46 39.85
CA ALA A 132 -19.27 -6.95 39.66
C ALA A 132 -19.09 -7.63 38.29
N ALA A 133 -20.05 -8.47 37.90
CA ALA A 133 -20.02 -9.17 36.62
C ALA A 133 -20.10 -8.20 35.45
N GLU A 134 -20.96 -7.17 35.56
CA GLU A 134 -21.13 -6.16 34.52
C GLU A 134 -19.90 -5.26 34.39
N ILE A 135 -19.41 -4.69 35.49
CA ILE A 135 -18.25 -3.78 35.47
C ILE A 135 -16.99 -4.54 35.05
N GLY A 136 -16.83 -5.76 35.55
CA GLY A 136 -15.68 -6.60 35.23
C GLY A 136 -15.62 -7.01 33.78
N THR A 137 -16.75 -7.43 33.22
CA THR A 137 -16.81 -7.82 31.81
C THR A 137 -16.58 -6.60 30.92
N ARG A 138 -17.17 -5.44 31.24
CA ARG A 138 -16.95 -4.21 30.49
C ARG A 138 -15.49 -3.76 30.52
N LYS A 139 -14.82 -3.79 31.68
CA LYS A 139 -13.39 -3.43 31.79
C LYS A 139 -12.49 -4.40 31.05
N VAL A 140 -12.71 -5.71 31.18
CA VAL A 140 -11.91 -6.72 30.46
C VAL A 140 -12.10 -6.57 28.94
N ILE A 141 -13.34 -6.40 28.50
CA ILE A 141 -13.66 -6.14 27.09
C ILE A 141 -13.02 -4.85 26.63
N GLN A 142 -12.95 -3.77 27.42
CA GLN A 142 -12.38 -2.50 26.98
C GLN A 142 -10.84 -2.49 27.01
N GLU A 143 -10.23 -2.99 28.08
CA GLU A 143 -8.81 -2.73 28.39
C GLU A 143 -7.87 -3.90 28.06
N HIS A 144 -8.37 -5.14 27.95
CA HIS A 144 -7.50 -6.32 28.05
C HIS A 144 -7.73 -7.45 27.04
N SER A 145 -8.82 -7.47 26.27
CA SER A 145 -9.00 -8.43 25.17
C SER A 145 -8.69 -7.80 23.81
N THR A 146 -7.95 -8.49 22.95
CA THR A 146 -7.75 -8.11 21.55
C THR A 146 -8.97 -8.51 20.71
N ILE A 147 -9.61 -9.64 21.05
CA ILE A 147 -10.76 -10.19 20.35
C ILE A 147 -11.75 -10.86 21.32
N GLY A 148 -13.05 -10.72 21.06
CA GLY A 148 -14.12 -11.34 21.85
C GLY A 148 -14.59 -12.69 21.29
N VAL A 149 -14.84 -13.65 22.15
CA VAL A 149 -15.55 -14.90 21.81
C VAL A 149 -16.81 -14.98 22.66
N VAL A 150 -17.96 -14.76 22.03
CA VAL A 150 -19.27 -14.80 22.72
C VAL A 150 -19.77 -16.23 22.74
N ILE A 151 -19.93 -16.82 23.93
CA ILE A 151 -20.52 -18.14 24.11
C ILE A 151 -22.01 -18.00 24.46
N THR A 152 -22.85 -18.46 23.55
CA THR A 152 -24.31 -18.59 23.72
C THR A 152 -24.75 -20.06 23.62
N THR A 153 -26.06 -20.34 23.70
CA THR A 153 -26.59 -21.69 23.52
C THR A 153 -27.94 -21.71 22.80
N ASP A 154 -28.21 -22.77 22.06
CA ASP A 154 -29.52 -23.09 21.51
C ASP A 154 -30.54 -23.60 22.56
N GLY A 155 -30.12 -23.74 23.83
CA GLY A 155 -30.97 -24.23 24.92
C GLY A 155 -31.01 -25.76 25.04
N SER A 156 -30.22 -26.48 24.23
CA SER A 156 -30.08 -27.94 24.33
C SER A 156 -29.15 -28.37 25.48
N ILE A 157 -28.37 -27.44 26.03
CA ILE A 157 -27.44 -27.69 27.13
C ILE A 157 -27.99 -27.19 28.47
N GLY A 158 -27.69 -27.90 29.55
CA GLY A 158 -28.11 -27.51 30.90
C GLY A 158 -29.63 -27.60 31.10
N GLU A 159 -30.15 -26.75 32.00
CA GLU A 159 -31.58 -26.75 32.40
C GLU A 159 -32.31 -25.43 32.10
N ILE A 160 -31.60 -24.44 31.54
CA ILE A 160 -32.14 -23.08 31.32
C ILE A 160 -32.58 -22.99 29.84
N PRO A 161 -33.83 -22.59 29.55
CA PRO A 161 -34.30 -22.47 28.18
C PRO A 161 -33.63 -21.29 27.45
N ARG A 162 -33.47 -21.41 26.12
CA ARG A 162 -32.87 -20.38 25.26
C ARG A 162 -33.47 -18.99 25.46
N SER A 163 -34.78 -18.89 25.68
CA SER A 163 -35.49 -17.62 25.90
C SER A 163 -34.87 -16.75 27.00
N ASN A 164 -34.27 -17.37 28.02
CA ASN A 164 -33.69 -16.67 29.16
C ASN A 164 -32.30 -16.11 28.86
N TYR A 165 -31.69 -16.51 27.75
CA TYR A 165 -30.36 -16.06 27.31
C TYR A 165 -30.41 -14.89 26.33
N LEU A 166 -31.56 -14.65 25.67
CA LEU A 166 -31.68 -13.66 24.59
C LEU A 166 -31.32 -12.24 25.02
N GLU A 167 -31.82 -11.79 26.18
CA GLU A 167 -31.55 -10.44 26.69
C GLU A 167 -30.05 -10.25 27.02
N ALA A 168 -29.44 -11.25 27.66
CA ALA A 168 -28.02 -11.23 27.98
C ALA A 168 -27.14 -11.31 26.70
N GLU A 169 -27.54 -12.10 25.71
CA GLU A 169 -26.88 -12.20 24.41
C GLU A 169 -26.90 -10.86 23.67
N GLU A 170 -28.08 -10.24 23.53
CA GLU A 170 -28.23 -8.93 22.87
C GLU A 170 -27.40 -7.84 23.53
N ARG A 171 -27.37 -7.83 24.87
CA ARG A 171 -26.60 -6.86 25.65
C ARG A 171 -25.10 -7.02 25.45
N VAL A 172 -24.57 -8.25 25.54
CA VAL A 172 -23.13 -8.53 25.32
C VAL A 172 -22.69 -8.07 23.94
N ILE A 173 -23.50 -8.36 22.92
CA ILE A 173 -23.20 -8.02 21.53
C ILE A 173 -23.23 -6.50 21.33
N ALA A 174 -24.21 -5.81 21.92
CA ALA A 174 -24.29 -4.36 21.86
C ALA A 174 -23.04 -3.70 22.48
N GLU A 175 -22.60 -4.17 23.64
CA GLU A 175 -21.40 -3.66 24.32
C GLU A 175 -20.14 -3.91 23.48
N LEU A 176 -19.96 -5.11 22.90
CA LEU A 176 -18.82 -5.39 22.02
C LEU A 176 -18.80 -4.50 20.76
N LYS A 177 -19.96 -4.28 20.14
CA LYS A 177 -20.10 -3.38 18.99
C LYS A 177 -19.83 -1.92 19.35
N GLU A 178 -20.25 -1.47 20.52
CA GLU A 178 -20.01 -0.11 21.00
C GLU A 178 -18.51 0.15 21.16
N VAL A 179 -17.82 -0.76 21.86
CA VAL A 179 -16.36 -0.74 22.05
C VAL A 179 -15.63 -0.88 20.71
N GLY A 180 -16.22 -1.58 19.74
CA GLY A 180 -15.69 -1.74 18.39
C GLY A 180 -14.62 -2.82 18.27
N LYS A 181 -14.57 -3.77 19.23
CA LYS A 181 -13.66 -4.92 19.17
C LYS A 181 -14.18 -5.98 18.21
N PRO A 182 -13.29 -6.65 17.47
CA PRO A 182 -13.68 -7.81 16.68
C PRO A 182 -14.15 -8.93 17.60
N PHE A 183 -15.20 -9.66 17.21
CA PHE A 183 -15.69 -10.79 17.98
C PHE A 183 -16.44 -11.78 17.12
N ILE A 184 -16.48 -13.03 17.61
CA ILE A 184 -17.23 -14.13 17.00
C ILE A 184 -18.24 -14.69 17.99
N MET A 185 -19.22 -15.43 17.48
CA MET A 185 -20.20 -16.12 18.30
C MET A 185 -20.04 -17.64 18.20
N VAL A 186 -20.09 -18.29 19.34
CA VAL A 186 -20.10 -19.75 19.48
C VAL A 186 -21.42 -20.15 20.14
N ILE A 187 -22.23 -20.90 19.40
CA ILE A 187 -23.49 -21.48 19.85
C ILE A 187 -23.19 -22.86 20.38
N ASN A 188 -23.14 -22.98 21.70
CA ASN A 188 -22.93 -24.26 22.37
C ASN A 188 -24.20 -25.10 22.34
N SER A 189 -24.10 -26.29 21.77
CA SER A 189 -25.21 -27.22 21.56
C SER A 189 -24.81 -28.66 21.86
N ALA A 190 -25.74 -29.45 22.38
CA ALA A 190 -25.62 -30.90 22.44
C ALA A 190 -25.71 -31.55 21.04
N HIS A 191 -26.34 -30.86 20.08
CA HIS A 191 -26.57 -31.33 18.71
C HIS A 191 -26.25 -30.24 17.67
N PRO A 192 -24.96 -29.90 17.46
CA PRO A 192 -24.56 -28.75 16.65
C PRO A 192 -25.08 -28.77 15.20
N HIS A 193 -25.21 -29.96 14.63
CA HIS A 193 -25.66 -30.16 13.24
C HIS A 193 -27.18 -30.35 13.11
N HIS A 194 -27.95 -30.15 14.19
CA HIS A 194 -29.40 -30.24 14.11
C HIS A 194 -29.95 -29.09 13.24
N PRO A 195 -30.96 -29.32 12.38
CA PRO A 195 -31.49 -28.27 11.50
C PRO A 195 -31.91 -26.99 12.23
N ASP A 196 -32.50 -27.10 13.42
CA ASP A 196 -32.90 -25.95 14.24
C ASP A 196 -31.70 -25.14 14.73
N THR A 197 -30.59 -25.80 15.08
CA THR A 197 -29.36 -25.15 15.55
C THR A 197 -28.63 -24.46 14.39
N GLU A 198 -28.63 -25.07 13.20
CA GLU A 198 -28.08 -24.44 11.99
C GLU A 198 -28.92 -23.25 11.52
N ALA A 199 -30.26 -23.37 11.54
CA ALA A 199 -31.15 -22.25 11.24
C ALA A 199 -30.89 -21.07 12.18
N LEU A 200 -30.72 -21.37 13.47
CA LEU A 200 -30.37 -20.37 14.47
C LEU A 200 -28.99 -19.76 14.22
N ARG A 201 -28.00 -20.55 13.81
CA ARG A 201 -26.67 -20.07 13.45
C ARG A 201 -26.74 -19.03 12.34
N VAL A 202 -27.50 -19.32 11.28
CA VAL A 202 -27.72 -18.39 10.16
C VAL A 202 -28.43 -17.13 10.64
N GLU A 203 -29.51 -17.27 11.42
CA GLU A 203 -30.25 -16.13 11.98
C GLU A 203 -29.35 -15.19 12.79
N LEU A 204 -28.54 -15.73 13.72
CA LEU A 204 -27.65 -14.91 14.56
C LEU A 204 -26.51 -14.29 13.75
N SER A 205 -25.99 -15.01 12.76
CA SER A 205 -24.94 -14.49 11.89
C SER A 205 -25.43 -13.30 11.06
N GLU A 206 -26.63 -13.40 10.47
CA GLU A 206 -27.26 -12.31 9.72
C GLU A 206 -27.70 -11.15 10.62
N LYS A 207 -28.36 -11.44 11.75
CA LYS A 207 -28.87 -10.43 12.69
C LYS A 207 -27.74 -9.55 13.23
N TYR A 208 -26.59 -10.14 13.52
CA TYR A 208 -25.48 -9.44 14.17
C TYR A 208 -24.31 -9.10 13.25
N ASP A 209 -24.29 -9.55 12.00
CA ASP A 209 -23.19 -9.32 11.04
C ASP A 209 -21.82 -9.78 11.59
N ILE A 210 -21.84 -10.98 12.16
CA ILE A 210 -20.67 -11.66 12.75
C ILE A 210 -20.69 -13.15 12.39
N PRO A 211 -19.55 -13.83 12.37
CA PRO A 211 -19.51 -15.28 12.22
C PRO A 211 -20.09 -15.95 13.47
N ALA A 212 -21.02 -16.87 13.23
CA ALA A 212 -21.59 -17.74 14.26
C ALA A 212 -21.23 -19.20 13.97
N LEU A 213 -20.72 -19.90 14.98
CA LEU A 213 -20.29 -21.30 14.90
C LEU A 213 -21.16 -22.16 15.83
N SER A 214 -21.80 -23.19 15.29
CA SER A 214 -22.50 -24.22 16.05
C SER A 214 -21.50 -25.30 16.48
N ILE A 215 -21.21 -25.43 17.77
CA ILE A 215 -20.26 -26.45 18.27
C ILE A 215 -20.77 -27.12 19.54
N SER A 216 -20.33 -28.36 19.78
CA SER A 216 -20.52 -29.02 21.06
C SER A 216 -19.29 -28.82 21.91
N VAL A 217 -19.35 -27.89 22.86
CA VAL A 217 -18.18 -27.52 23.68
C VAL A 217 -17.64 -28.72 24.47
N GLU A 218 -18.52 -29.61 24.93
CA GLU A 218 -18.13 -30.83 25.64
C GLU A 218 -17.39 -31.81 24.73
N GLY A 219 -17.87 -31.96 23.49
CA GLY A 219 -17.34 -32.85 22.46
C GLY A 219 -16.23 -32.26 21.58
N MET A 220 -15.77 -31.04 21.87
CA MET A 220 -14.77 -30.33 21.07
C MET A 220 -13.50 -31.16 20.85
N ARG A 221 -13.01 -31.12 19.62
CA ARG A 221 -11.71 -31.62 19.19
C ARG A 221 -10.79 -30.46 18.87
N GLU A 222 -9.50 -30.77 18.72
CA GLU A 222 -8.48 -29.79 18.33
C GLU A 222 -8.88 -29.01 17.06
N THR A 223 -9.39 -29.72 16.04
CA THR A 223 -9.86 -29.10 14.78
C THR A 223 -10.97 -28.06 15.00
N ASP A 224 -11.85 -28.27 15.98
CA ASP A 224 -12.93 -27.33 16.28
C ASP A 224 -12.38 -26.07 16.95
N VAL A 225 -11.41 -26.22 17.86
CA VAL A 225 -10.73 -25.10 18.52
C VAL A 225 -9.98 -24.26 17.49
N LEU A 226 -9.20 -24.92 16.60
CA LEU A 226 -8.44 -24.25 15.55
C LEU A 226 -9.37 -23.51 14.58
N ASN A 227 -10.53 -24.09 14.25
CA ASN A 227 -11.52 -23.41 13.42
C ASN A 227 -12.09 -22.16 14.12
N VAL A 228 -12.45 -22.24 15.40
CA VAL A 228 -12.91 -21.08 16.18
C VAL A 228 -11.84 -19.99 16.21
N LEU A 229 -10.58 -20.37 16.40
CA LEU A 229 -9.45 -19.44 16.40
C LEU A 229 -9.24 -18.79 15.03
N ARG A 230 -9.25 -19.57 13.94
CA ARG A 230 -9.15 -19.06 12.57
C ARG A 230 -10.24 -18.04 12.27
N GLU A 231 -11.49 -18.39 12.56
CA GLU A 231 -12.66 -17.52 12.37
C GLU A 231 -12.56 -16.23 13.20
N ALA A 232 -12.03 -16.33 14.42
CA ALA A 232 -11.74 -15.17 15.24
C ALA A 232 -10.69 -14.26 14.59
N LEU A 233 -9.57 -14.83 14.15
CA LEU A 233 -8.48 -14.08 13.53
C LEU A 233 -8.92 -13.35 12.25
N TYR A 234 -9.81 -13.92 11.46
CA TYR A 234 -10.36 -13.27 10.26
C TYR A 234 -11.23 -12.05 10.53
N GLU A 235 -11.74 -11.88 11.76
CA GLU A 235 -12.49 -10.68 12.15
C GLU A 235 -11.59 -9.50 12.50
N PHE A 236 -10.27 -9.68 12.56
CA PHE A 236 -9.36 -8.58 12.85
C PHE A 236 -9.51 -7.44 11.83
N PRO A 237 -9.54 -6.18 12.31
CA PRO A 237 -9.57 -5.04 11.43
C PRO A 237 -8.27 -4.96 10.63
N VAL A 238 -8.38 -4.60 9.36
CA VAL A 238 -7.20 -4.38 8.51
C VAL A 238 -6.65 -2.99 8.80
N VAL A 239 -5.39 -2.94 9.18
CA VAL A 239 -4.67 -1.68 9.47
C VAL A 239 -3.94 -1.21 8.22
N GLU A 240 -3.34 -2.14 7.48
CA GLU A 240 -2.52 -1.86 6.32
C GLU A 240 -2.81 -2.88 5.21
N VAL A 241 -2.98 -2.38 3.99
CA VAL A 241 -3.09 -3.21 2.78
C VAL A 241 -1.96 -2.81 1.85
N ASN A 242 -1.04 -3.73 1.66
CA ASN A 242 0.08 -3.56 0.75
C ASN A 242 -0.28 -4.18 -0.59
N VAL A 243 -0.41 -3.33 -1.60
CA VAL A 243 -0.73 -3.77 -2.96
C VAL A 243 0.51 -3.63 -3.84
N ASN A 244 1.02 -4.76 -4.30
CA ASN A 244 2.17 -4.83 -5.18
C ASN A 244 1.72 -4.74 -6.63
N LEU A 245 2.10 -3.66 -7.30
CA LEU A 245 1.88 -3.48 -8.72
C LEU A 245 2.95 -4.23 -9.53
N PRO A 246 2.65 -4.60 -10.79
CA PRO A 246 3.66 -5.12 -11.71
C PRO A 246 4.87 -4.17 -11.78
N SER A 247 6.07 -4.71 -11.64
CA SER A 247 7.30 -3.92 -11.51
C SER A 247 7.54 -2.96 -12.68
N TRP A 248 7.15 -3.35 -13.90
CA TRP A 248 7.28 -2.51 -15.08
C TRP A 248 6.30 -1.33 -15.10
N VAL A 249 5.10 -1.47 -14.50
CA VAL A 249 4.13 -0.38 -14.33
C VAL A 249 4.70 0.68 -13.38
N MET A 250 5.42 0.26 -12.34
CA MET A 250 6.08 1.15 -11.38
C MET A 250 7.20 2.01 -11.99
N VAL A 251 7.77 1.58 -13.13
CA VAL A 251 8.81 2.33 -13.86
C VAL A 251 8.20 3.39 -14.79
N LEU A 252 6.90 3.29 -15.11
CA LEU A 252 6.21 4.29 -15.91
C LEU A 252 6.22 5.65 -15.21
N LYS A 253 6.23 6.72 -16.00
CA LYS A 253 6.14 8.08 -15.48
C LYS A 253 4.86 8.26 -14.66
N GLU A 254 4.91 9.17 -13.69
CA GLU A 254 3.78 9.42 -12.78
C GLU A 254 2.51 9.87 -13.52
N ASP A 255 2.66 10.57 -14.65
CA ASP A 255 1.58 11.07 -15.51
C ASP A 255 1.09 10.05 -16.55
N HIS A 256 1.59 8.81 -16.51
CA HIS A 256 1.18 7.77 -17.45
C HIS A 256 -0.21 7.22 -17.09
N TRP A 257 -1.15 7.23 -18.05
CA TRP A 257 -2.55 6.83 -17.87
C TRP A 257 -2.71 5.45 -17.20
N LEU A 258 -1.88 4.48 -17.58
CA LEU A 258 -1.94 3.13 -17.00
C LEU A 258 -1.59 3.14 -15.51
N ARG A 259 -0.57 3.90 -15.11
CA ARG A 259 -0.17 4.01 -13.70
C ARG A 259 -1.27 4.68 -12.87
N GLU A 260 -1.89 5.73 -13.39
CA GLU A 260 -3.06 6.36 -12.76
C GLU A 260 -4.23 5.38 -12.63
N SER A 261 -4.49 4.57 -13.67
CA SER A 261 -5.59 3.58 -13.68
C SER A 261 -5.42 2.53 -12.59
N TYR A 262 -4.20 2.00 -12.40
CA TYR A 262 -3.89 1.10 -11.29
C TYR A 262 -4.07 1.77 -9.93
N GLN A 263 -3.59 3.00 -9.76
CA GLN A 263 -3.72 3.72 -8.49
C GLN A 263 -5.19 3.96 -8.13
N GLU A 264 -6.02 4.32 -9.10
CA GLU A 264 -7.45 4.51 -8.89
C GLU A 264 -8.15 3.19 -8.58
N ALA A 265 -7.84 2.10 -9.29
CA ALA A 265 -8.38 0.78 -8.99
C ALA A 265 -8.04 0.33 -7.56
N VAL A 266 -6.79 0.51 -7.13
CA VAL A 266 -6.37 0.23 -5.75
C VAL A 266 -7.15 1.09 -4.77
N ARG A 267 -7.29 2.39 -5.04
CA ARG A 267 -7.98 3.33 -4.16
C ARG A 267 -9.47 3.01 -4.00
N GLU A 268 -10.16 2.66 -5.07
CA GLU A 268 -11.58 2.30 -5.01
C GLU A 268 -11.79 0.96 -4.32
N THR A 269 -10.99 -0.05 -4.67
CA THR A 269 -11.16 -1.43 -4.19
C THR A 269 -10.78 -1.59 -2.71
N VAL A 270 -9.72 -0.92 -2.25
CA VAL A 270 -9.23 -1.04 -0.86
C VAL A 270 -10.17 -0.39 0.16
N LYS A 271 -11.00 0.60 -0.25
CA LYS A 271 -11.96 1.27 0.67
C LYS A 271 -12.96 0.31 1.31
N ASP A 272 -13.26 -0.79 0.63
CA ASP A 272 -14.24 -1.77 1.09
C ASP A 272 -13.64 -2.83 2.04
N ILE A 273 -12.31 -2.84 2.20
CA ILE A 273 -11.62 -3.75 3.12
C ILE A 273 -11.68 -3.18 4.54
N LYS A 274 -12.45 -3.82 5.41
CA LYS A 274 -12.51 -3.46 6.84
C LYS A 274 -11.91 -4.54 7.72
N ARG A 275 -12.11 -5.81 7.38
CA ARG A 275 -11.64 -6.98 8.13
C ARG A 275 -10.82 -7.89 7.24
N LEU A 276 -9.95 -8.72 7.83
CA LEU A 276 -9.11 -9.64 7.05
C LEU A 276 -9.93 -10.61 6.20
N ARG A 277 -11.13 -11.01 6.66
CA ARG A 277 -12.08 -11.79 5.85
C ARG A 277 -12.51 -11.10 4.55
N ASP A 278 -12.59 -9.77 4.54
CA ASP A 278 -13.02 -9.03 3.37
C ASP A 278 -11.96 -9.10 2.26
N VAL A 279 -10.69 -9.32 2.62
CA VAL A 279 -9.56 -9.31 1.67
C VAL A 279 -9.78 -10.35 0.57
N ASP A 280 -10.09 -11.60 0.89
CA ASP A 280 -10.31 -12.64 -0.12
C ASP A 280 -11.43 -12.28 -1.11
N ARG A 281 -12.54 -11.72 -0.61
CA ARG A 281 -13.65 -11.27 -1.47
C ARG A 281 -13.25 -10.10 -2.35
N VAL A 282 -12.50 -9.15 -1.79
CA VAL A 282 -12.09 -7.92 -2.47
C VAL A 282 -10.99 -8.19 -3.50
N VAL A 283 -10.11 -9.18 -3.27
CA VAL A 283 -9.12 -9.64 -4.25
C VAL A 283 -9.79 -10.03 -5.58
N HIS A 284 -10.99 -10.62 -5.54
CA HIS A 284 -11.73 -10.93 -6.75
C HIS A 284 -12.23 -9.71 -7.52
N LEU A 285 -12.52 -8.59 -6.85
CA LEU A 285 -12.95 -7.35 -7.51
C LEU A 285 -11.86 -6.77 -8.41
N PHE A 286 -10.59 -6.96 -8.06
CA PHE A 286 -9.48 -6.56 -8.93
C PHE A 286 -9.50 -7.26 -10.30
N SER A 287 -10.12 -8.44 -10.39
CA SER A 287 -10.23 -9.18 -11.67
C SER A 287 -11.31 -8.61 -12.61
N GLU A 288 -12.08 -7.61 -12.17
CA GLU A 288 -13.06 -6.92 -13.03
C GLU A 288 -12.42 -5.84 -13.92
N TYR A 289 -11.20 -5.41 -13.60
CA TYR A 289 -10.48 -4.40 -14.37
C TYR A 289 -9.76 -5.02 -15.57
N GLU A 290 -10.00 -4.50 -16.79
CA GLU A 290 -9.42 -5.05 -18.03
C GLU A 290 -7.89 -5.04 -18.07
N PHE A 291 -7.25 -4.13 -17.33
CA PHE A 291 -5.79 -4.03 -17.24
C PHE A 291 -5.19 -4.92 -16.14
N ILE A 292 -5.99 -5.73 -15.44
CA ILE A 292 -5.54 -6.68 -14.42
C ILE A 292 -5.94 -8.09 -14.88
N ASP A 293 -4.96 -8.96 -15.08
CA ASP A 293 -5.21 -10.36 -15.45
C ASP A 293 -5.56 -11.21 -14.22
N ARG A 294 -4.81 -10.98 -13.13
CA ARG A 294 -4.98 -11.72 -11.88
C ARG A 294 -4.62 -10.85 -10.68
N ALA A 295 -5.35 -11.05 -9.60
CA ALA A 295 -4.95 -10.62 -8.26
C ALA A 295 -4.83 -11.85 -7.35
N GLY A 296 -3.90 -11.81 -6.40
CA GLY A 296 -3.71 -12.87 -5.43
C GLY A 296 -3.28 -12.34 -4.08
N LEU A 297 -3.74 -12.98 -3.01
CA LEU A 297 -3.19 -12.76 -1.67
C LEU A 297 -1.79 -13.37 -1.62
N ALA A 298 -0.77 -12.55 -1.41
CA ALA A 298 0.63 -12.97 -1.31
C ALA A 298 0.98 -13.41 0.11
N GLY A 299 0.41 -12.72 1.10
CA GLY A 299 0.67 -12.97 2.52
C GLY A 299 -0.31 -12.21 3.41
N MET A 300 -0.40 -12.62 4.67
CA MET A 300 -1.24 -11.96 5.67
C MET A 300 -0.61 -12.09 7.06
N GLU A 301 -0.40 -10.96 7.73
CA GLU A 301 0.04 -10.91 9.12
C GLU A 301 -1.15 -10.59 10.03
N MET A 302 -1.87 -11.63 10.45
CA MET A 302 -3.12 -11.48 11.22
C MET A 302 -2.92 -10.74 12.56
N GLY A 303 -1.76 -10.92 13.20
CA GLY A 303 -1.43 -10.24 14.47
C GLY A 303 -1.22 -8.73 14.34
N GLN A 304 -0.84 -8.25 13.15
CA GLN A 304 -0.64 -6.81 12.86
C GLN A 304 -1.78 -6.22 12.02
N GLY A 305 -2.67 -7.06 11.48
CA GLY A 305 -3.74 -6.62 10.58
C GLY A 305 -3.20 -6.15 9.23
N VAL A 306 -2.10 -6.73 8.76
CA VAL A 306 -1.47 -6.40 7.47
C VAL A 306 -1.83 -7.47 6.44
N ALA A 307 -2.25 -7.06 5.24
CA ALA A 307 -2.51 -7.95 4.12
C ALA A 307 -1.69 -7.53 2.89
N GLU A 308 -1.11 -8.51 2.20
CA GLU A 308 -0.33 -8.29 0.97
C GLU A 308 -1.06 -8.87 -0.24
N ILE A 309 -1.25 -8.04 -1.28
CA ILE A 309 -1.96 -8.39 -2.50
C ILE A 309 -1.03 -8.15 -3.69
N ASP A 310 -0.81 -9.17 -4.50
CA ASP A 310 -0.07 -9.07 -5.75
C ASP A 310 -1.03 -8.89 -6.93
N LEU A 311 -0.77 -7.88 -7.76
CA LEU A 311 -1.48 -7.63 -9.01
C LEU A 311 -0.61 -8.03 -10.21
N TYR A 312 -1.22 -8.72 -11.17
CA TYR A 312 -0.60 -9.14 -12.41
C TYR A 312 -1.28 -8.45 -13.60
N ALA A 313 -0.46 -7.89 -14.49
CA ALA A 313 -0.93 -7.30 -15.73
C ALA A 313 -1.07 -8.38 -16.83
N PRO A 314 -2.01 -8.22 -17.77
CA PRO A 314 -2.04 -9.03 -18.99
C PRO A 314 -0.75 -8.88 -19.80
N ASP A 315 -0.28 -9.99 -20.39
CA ASP A 315 0.95 -9.99 -21.20
C ASP A 315 0.87 -9.03 -22.40
N ASP A 316 -0.29 -9.00 -23.08
CA ASP A 316 -0.52 -8.14 -24.25
C ASP A 316 -0.43 -6.64 -23.91
N LEU A 317 -0.74 -6.27 -22.67
CA LEU A 317 -0.71 -4.88 -22.21
C LEU A 317 0.73 -4.35 -22.15
N TYR A 318 1.69 -5.18 -21.78
CA TYR A 318 3.10 -4.79 -21.77
C TYR A 318 3.56 -4.39 -23.18
N ASP A 319 3.24 -5.21 -24.19
CA ASP A 319 3.62 -4.95 -25.58
C ASP A 319 2.93 -3.70 -26.14
N GLN A 320 1.67 -3.46 -25.77
CA GLN A 320 0.94 -2.24 -26.14
C GLN A 320 1.60 -0.98 -25.57
N ILE A 321 1.95 -0.99 -24.30
CA ILE A 321 2.57 0.15 -23.61
C ILE A 321 3.99 0.38 -24.14
N LEU A 322 4.73 -0.69 -24.42
CA LEU A 322 6.06 -0.59 -25.00
C LEU A 322 6.00 0.03 -26.41
N LYS A 323 5.00 -0.34 -27.23
CA LYS A 323 4.74 0.29 -28.53
C LYS A 323 4.37 1.77 -28.39
N GLU A 324 3.58 2.15 -27.38
CA GLU A 324 3.21 3.54 -27.10
C GLU A 324 4.44 4.40 -26.74
N ILE A 325 5.31 3.90 -25.87
CA ILE A 325 6.49 4.64 -25.39
C ILE A 325 7.57 4.75 -26.47
N VAL A 326 7.86 3.64 -27.15
CA VAL A 326 8.93 3.59 -28.17
C VAL A 326 8.45 4.20 -29.49
N GLY A 327 7.13 4.21 -29.73
CA GLY A 327 6.51 4.75 -30.94
C GLY A 327 6.62 3.84 -32.17
N VAL A 328 7.20 2.64 -32.03
CA VAL A 328 7.31 1.63 -33.08
C VAL A 328 6.79 0.28 -32.59
N GLU A 329 6.22 -0.49 -33.51
CA GLU A 329 5.72 -1.83 -33.21
C GLU A 329 6.87 -2.84 -33.10
N ILE A 330 6.94 -3.52 -31.96
CA ILE A 330 7.96 -4.53 -31.70
C ILE A 330 7.45 -5.88 -32.20
N ARG A 331 8.15 -6.44 -33.19
CA ARG A 331 7.76 -7.69 -33.86
C ARG A 331 8.27 -8.94 -33.13
N GLY A 332 9.23 -8.78 -32.21
CA GLY A 332 9.92 -9.86 -31.53
C GLY A 332 11.12 -9.40 -30.72
N LYS A 333 11.74 -10.35 -30.03
CA LYS A 333 12.92 -10.13 -29.15
C LYS A 333 14.16 -9.66 -29.92
N ASP A 334 14.29 -10.10 -31.17
CA ASP A 334 15.32 -9.68 -32.10
C ASP A 334 15.21 -8.19 -32.47
N HIS A 335 14.01 -7.74 -32.85
CA HIS A 335 13.76 -6.34 -33.16
C HIS A 335 13.93 -5.43 -31.94
N LEU A 336 13.50 -5.88 -30.76
CA LEU A 336 13.73 -5.15 -29.51
C LEU A 336 15.23 -4.98 -29.23
N LEU A 337 16.04 -6.03 -29.45
CA LEU A 337 17.48 -5.97 -29.24
C LEU A 337 18.20 -5.03 -30.23
N GLU A 338 17.72 -4.99 -31.48
CA GLU A 338 18.20 -4.04 -32.49
C GLU A 338 17.89 -2.59 -32.09
N LEU A 339 16.64 -2.30 -31.70
CA LEU A 339 16.23 -0.99 -31.21
C LEU A 339 17.03 -0.56 -29.98
N MET A 340 17.28 -1.46 -29.03
CA MET A 340 18.06 -1.15 -27.83
C MET A 340 19.53 -0.85 -28.16
N GLN A 341 20.10 -1.47 -29.20
CA GLN A 341 21.45 -1.13 -29.67
C GLN A 341 21.48 0.26 -30.31
N ASP A 342 20.48 0.58 -31.14
CA ASP A 342 20.36 1.90 -31.77
C ASP A 342 20.16 3.00 -30.72
N PHE A 343 19.29 2.77 -29.72
CA PHE A 343 19.10 3.70 -28.61
C PHE A 343 20.35 3.83 -27.74
N ALA A 344 21.09 2.75 -27.49
CA ALA A 344 22.33 2.83 -26.73
C ALA A 344 23.38 3.67 -27.45
N HIS A 345 23.52 3.48 -28.77
CA HIS A 345 24.42 4.29 -29.59
C HIS A 345 23.99 5.77 -29.61
N ALA A 346 22.71 6.04 -29.90
CA ALA A 346 22.18 7.41 -29.92
C ALA A 346 22.31 8.09 -28.55
N LYS A 347 22.09 7.35 -27.46
CA LYS A 347 22.24 7.86 -26.10
C LYS A 347 23.69 8.22 -25.78
N ALA A 348 24.66 7.39 -26.16
CA ALA A 348 26.07 7.68 -25.95
C ALA A 348 26.49 8.98 -26.65
N GLU A 349 26.10 9.17 -27.91
CA GLU A 349 26.37 10.39 -28.67
C GLU A 349 25.65 11.61 -28.08
N TYR A 350 24.38 11.46 -27.69
CA TYR A 350 23.61 12.53 -27.06
C TYR A 350 24.19 12.95 -25.71
N ASP A 351 24.53 11.99 -24.85
CA ASP A 351 25.06 12.25 -23.51
C ASP A 351 26.37 13.04 -23.58
N HIS A 352 27.19 12.84 -24.62
CA HIS A 352 28.40 13.63 -24.85
C HIS A 352 28.12 15.12 -25.08
N ILE A 353 26.98 15.48 -25.69
CA ILE A 353 26.63 16.87 -26.05
C ILE A 353 25.50 17.47 -25.21
N ALA A 354 24.86 16.68 -24.33
CA ALA A 354 23.62 17.05 -23.65
C ALA A 354 23.74 18.34 -22.82
N ASP A 355 24.85 18.51 -22.09
CA ASP A 355 25.08 19.69 -21.26
C ASP A 355 25.41 20.93 -22.11
N ALA A 356 26.17 20.75 -23.19
CA ALA A 356 26.44 21.82 -24.15
C ALA A 356 25.13 22.32 -24.80
N LEU A 357 24.23 21.40 -25.14
CA LEU A 357 22.92 21.72 -25.72
C LEU A 357 22.04 22.47 -24.73
N LYS A 358 22.02 22.07 -23.44
CA LYS A 358 21.31 22.81 -22.39
C LYS A 358 21.89 24.22 -22.22
N MET A 359 23.21 24.33 -22.20
CA MET A 359 23.92 25.60 -22.04
C MET A 359 23.62 26.55 -23.20
N VAL A 360 23.72 26.08 -24.46
CA VAL A 360 23.47 26.92 -25.64
C VAL A 360 22.03 27.47 -25.66
N LYS A 361 21.06 26.69 -25.19
CA LYS A 361 19.66 27.13 -25.11
C LYS A 361 19.46 28.25 -24.10
N GLN A 362 20.24 28.27 -23.01
CA GLN A 362 20.13 29.26 -21.93
C GLN A 362 21.00 30.50 -22.17
N THR A 363 22.25 30.33 -22.60
CA THR A 363 23.25 31.40 -22.67
C THR A 363 23.59 31.84 -24.10
N GLY A 364 23.16 31.06 -25.10
CA GLY A 364 23.53 31.26 -26.50
C GLY A 364 24.87 30.62 -26.90
N TYR A 365 25.65 30.10 -25.96
CA TYR A 365 26.92 29.43 -26.21
C TYR A 365 27.12 28.22 -25.31
N GLY A 366 27.39 27.06 -25.90
CA GLY A 366 27.52 25.78 -25.18
C GLY A 366 28.82 25.08 -25.55
N ILE A 367 29.45 24.42 -24.58
CA ILE A 367 30.72 23.74 -24.76
C ILE A 367 30.57 22.30 -24.28
N ALA A 368 30.86 21.33 -25.15
CA ALA A 368 31.02 19.94 -24.76
C ALA A 368 32.51 19.65 -24.61
N ALA A 369 32.91 19.24 -23.40
CA ALA A 369 34.28 18.84 -23.14
C ALA A 369 34.56 17.47 -23.77
N PRO A 370 35.75 17.26 -24.36
CA PRO A 370 36.13 15.96 -24.90
C PRO A 370 36.12 14.89 -23.81
N SER A 371 35.69 13.68 -24.17
CA SER A 371 35.88 12.52 -23.31
C SER A 371 37.35 12.08 -23.31
N LEU A 372 37.76 11.27 -22.32
CA LEU A 372 39.10 10.67 -22.30
C LEU A 372 39.37 9.80 -23.54
N ALA A 373 38.34 9.21 -24.14
CA ALA A 373 38.46 8.40 -25.35
C ALA A 373 38.78 9.27 -26.59
N ASP A 374 38.45 10.57 -26.54
CA ASP A 374 38.70 11.52 -27.63
C ASP A 374 40.09 12.18 -27.53
N MET A 375 40.83 11.91 -26.45
CA MET A 375 42.16 12.49 -26.23
C MET A 375 43.25 11.67 -26.93
N SER A 376 44.05 12.31 -27.77
CA SER A 376 45.27 11.73 -28.33
C SER A 376 46.50 12.29 -27.60
N LEU A 377 47.33 11.42 -27.04
CA LEU A 377 48.59 11.78 -26.39
C LEU A 377 49.78 11.47 -27.32
N ASP A 378 50.60 12.48 -27.59
CA ASP A 378 51.84 12.32 -28.35
C ASP A 378 52.92 11.66 -27.47
N GLU A 379 53.93 11.07 -28.11
CA GLU A 379 55.07 10.48 -27.41
C GLU A 379 55.79 11.51 -26.51
N PRO A 380 56.16 11.16 -25.27
CA PRO A 380 56.84 12.08 -24.36
C PRO A 380 58.23 12.47 -24.87
N GLU A 381 58.49 13.78 -25.00
CA GLU A 381 59.79 14.29 -25.43
C GLU A 381 60.61 14.79 -24.23
N ILE A 382 61.89 14.42 -24.15
CA ILE A 382 62.81 14.99 -23.14
C ILE A 382 63.23 16.38 -23.60
N ILE A 383 62.94 17.38 -22.76
CA ILE A 383 63.34 18.77 -23.00
C ILE A 383 64.45 19.17 -22.02
N ARG A 384 65.38 20.00 -22.50
CA ARG A 384 66.49 20.51 -21.68
C ARG A 384 66.46 22.03 -21.64
N GLN A 385 66.47 22.59 -20.44
CA GLN A 385 66.59 24.03 -20.21
C GLN A 385 67.79 24.28 -19.28
N GLY A 386 68.91 24.68 -19.86
CA GLY A 386 70.18 24.85 -19.14
C GLY A 386 70.69 23.55 -18.51
N ALA A 387 70.77 23.50 -17.18
CA ALA A 387 71.19 22.34 -16.40
C ALA A 387 70.05 21.40 -15.96
N ARG A 388 68.78 21.74 -16.28
CA ARG A 388 67.61 20.96 -15.87
C ARG A 388 67.02 20.20 -17.07
N PHE A 389 66.53 18.99 -16.81
CA PHE A 389 65.81 18.16 -17.77
C PHE A 389 64.35 18.06 -17.33
N GLY A 390 63.43 18.02 -18.29
CA GLY A 390 62.02 17.80 -18.09
C GLY A 390 61.47 16.90 -19.18
N VAL A 391 60.21 16.49 -19.01
CA VAL A 391 59.46 15.72 -20.01
C VAL A 391 58.32 16.60 -20.50
N ARG A 392 58.21 16.78 -21.81
CA ARG A 392 57.10 17.46 -22.46
C ARG A 392 56.10 16.39 -22.89
N LEU A 393 54.88 16.51 -22.35
CA LEU A 393 53.73 15.74 -22.78
C LEU A 393 52.83 16.67 -23.59
N ARG A 394 52.38 16.23 -24.76
CA ARG A 394 51.43 16.96 -25.59
C ARG A 394 50.20 16.09 -25.78
N ALA A 395 49.05 16.63 -25.37
CA ALA A 395 47.75 16.01 -25.58
C ALA A 395 46.91 16.92 -26.48
N VAL A 396 46.17 16.33 -27.41
CA VAL A 396 45.20 17.01 -28.26
C VAL A 396 43.85 16.39 -28.00
N ALA A 397 42.83 17.22 -27.81
CA ALA A 397 41.47 16.78 -27.54
C ALA A 397 40.48 17.70 -28.27
N PRO A 398 39.52 17.16 -29.04
CA PRO A 398 38.56 17.97 -29.77
C PRO A 398 37.45 18.49 -28.83
N SER A 399 37.23 19.81 -28.77
CA SER A 399 36.07 20.38 -28.09
C SER A 399 34.94 20.69 -29.07
N ILE A 400 33.70 20.40 -28.69
CA ILE A 400 32.52 20.77 -29.49
C ILE A 400 31.95 22.08 -28.94
N HIS A 401 31.82 23.06 -29.82
CA HIS A 401 31.22 24.35 -29.49
C HIS A 401 29.90 24.51 -30.24
N MET A 402 28.83 24.76 -29.49
CA MET A 402 27.50 25.07 -30.01
C MET A 402 27.26 26.57 -29.88
N ILE A 403 26.74 27.19 -30.94
CA ILE A 403 26.44 28.63 -30.98
C ILE A 403 24.99 28.80 -31.42
N LYS A 404 24.19 29.47 -30.60
CA LYS A 404 22.85 29.89 -30.97
C LYS A 404 22.94 31.24 -31.68
N VAL A 405 22.38 31.32 -32.88
CA VAL A 405 22.32 32.57 -33.66
C VAL A 405 20.86 32.86 -33.98
N ASP A 406 20.41 34.06 -33.63
CA ASP A 406 19.07 34.52 -33.97
C ASP A 406 19.07 35.03 -35.42
N VAL A 407 18.18 34.48 -36.25
CA VAL A 407 18.04 34.89 -37.65
C VAL A 407 16.76 35.69 -37.79
N GLU A 408 16.92 36.98 -38.05
CA GLU A 408 15.79 37.87 -38.32
C GLU A 408 15.37 37.74 -39.79
N SER A 409 14.09 37.49 -40.04
CA SER A 409 13.50 37.53 -41.36
C SER A 409 12.28 38.43 -41.34
N GLU A 410 12.29 39.48 -42.14
CA GLU A 410 11.18 40.42 -42.28
C GLU A 410 10.37 40.05 -43.53
N PHE A 411 9.04 39.99 -43.38
CA PHE A 411 8.11 39.83 -44.47
C PHE A 411 7.35 41.15 -44.68
N ALA A 412 7.75 41.91 -45.70
CA ALA A 412 7.16 43.20 -46.05
C ALA A 412 6.52 43.14 -47.46
N PRO A 413 5.33 42.53 -47.61
CA PRO A 413 4.66 42.48 -48.90
C PRO A 413 4.20 43.88 -49.31
N ILE A 414 4.46 44.26 -50.56
CA ILE A 414 3.94 45.51 -51.12
C ILE A 414 2.52 45.26 -51.60
N ILE A 415 1.55 45.85 -50.90
CA ILE A 415 0.11 45.68 -51.16
C ILE A 415 -0.43 47.01 -51.66
N GLY A 416 -1.19 46.95 -52.76
CA GLY A 416 -1.53 48.08 -53.63
C GLY A 416 -1.84 49.41 -52.95
N THR A 417 -3.08 49.61 -52.51
CA THR A 417 -3.57 50.89 -51.97
C THR A 417 -3.55 50.92 -50.44
N GLU A 418 -3.47 52.12 -49.85
CA GLU A 418 -3.45 52.33 -48.38
C GLU A 418 -4.60 51.59 -47.65
N LYS A 419 -5.81 51.63 -48.20
CA LYS A 419 -6.97 50.91 -47.64
C LYS A 419 -6.78 49.40 -47.59
N GLN A 420 -6.11 48.80 -48.58
CA GLN A 420 -5.86 47.36 -48.62
C GLN A 420 -4.79 46.95 -47.59
N SER A 421 -3.82 47.82 -47.34
CA SER A 421 -2.82 47.62 -46.29
C SER A 421 -3.45 47.72 -44.90
N GLU A 422 -4.35 48.68 -44.66
CA GLU A 422 -5.09 48.78 -43.38
C GLU A 422 -5.98 47.57 -43.11
N GLU A 423 -6.63 47.02 -44.15
CA GLU A 423 -7.49 45.85 -44.03
C GLU A 423 -6.69 44.58 -43.68
N LEU A 424 -5.51 44.38 -44.27
CA LEU A 424 -4.63 43.27 -43.90
C LEU A 424 -4.11 43.41 -42.46
N VAL A 425 -3.69 44.60 -42.05
CA VAL A 425 -3.23 44.82 -40.67
C VAL A 425 -4.35 44.52 -39.68
N ARG A 426 -5.59 44.94 -39.98
CA ARG A 426 -6.74 44.65 -39.12
C ARG A 426 -7.04 43.15 -39.04
N TYR A 427 -6.94 42.44 -40.17
CA TYR A 427 -7.09 40.98 -40.23
C TYR A 427 -6.05 40.25 -39.36
N LEU A 428 -4.78 40.65 -39.44
CA LEU A 428 -3.70 40.05 -38.64
C LEU A 428 -3.80 40.40 -37.15
N MET A 429 -4.26 41.60 -36.81
CA MET A 429 -4.43 42.04 -35.42
C MET A 429 -5.63 41.38 -34.74
N GLN A 430 -6.67 41.02 -35.50
CA GLN A 430 -7.85 40.35 -34.96
C GLN A 430 -7.48 38.96 -34.39
N ASP A 431 -6.63 38.20 -35.09
CA ASP A 431 -6.16 36.89 -34.61
C ASP A 431 -5.11 37.04 -33.48
N PHE A 432 -4.39 38.16 -33.42
CA PHE A 432 -3.37 38.43 -32.39
C PHE A 432 -3.95 38.57 -30.98
N GLU A 433 -5.11 39.22 -30.87
CA GLU A 433 -5.71 39.57 -29.58
C GLU A 433 -6.19 38.33 -28.80
N ASP A 434 -6.55 37.26 -29.50
CA ASP A 434 -7.03 36.00 -28.91
C ASP A 434 -5.88 35.00 -28.62
N ASP A 435 -4.92 34.82 -29.54
CA ASP A 435 -3.70 34.01 -29.33
C ASP A 435 -2.55 34.52 -30.22
N PRO A 436 -1.46 35.08 -29.64
CA PRO A 436 -0.30 35.55 -30.38
C PRO A 436 0.37 34.51 -31.28
N LEU A 437 0.21 33.21 -30.98
CA LEU A 437 0.78 32.13 -31.78
C LEU A 437 -0.10 31.72 -32.96
N SER A 438 -1.38 32.09 -32.96
CA SER A 438 -2.33 31.74 -34.02
C SER A 438 -2.00 32.39 -35.36
N ILE A 439 -1.39 33.59 -35.35
CA ILE A 439 -0.94 34.34 -36.53
C ILE A 439 -0.03 33.51 -37.45
N TRP A 440 0.77 32.60 -36.87
CA TRP A 440 1.66 31.74 -37.65
C TRP A 440 0.93 30.77 -38.58
N ASN A 441 -0.34 30.48 -38.28
CA ASN A 441 -1.23 29.65 -39.08
C ASN A 441 -2.10 30.45 -40.05
N SER A 442 -2.11 31.78 -39.96
CA SER A 442 -2.91 32.64 -40.84
C SER A 442 -2.44 32.50 -42.30
N ASP A 443 -3.42 32.30 -43.18
CA ASP A 443 -3.19 32.18 -44.63
C ASP A 443 -3.09 33.58 -45.25
N ILE A 444 -1.95 33.87 -45.88
CA ILE A 444 -1.66 35.12 -46.54
C ILE A 444 -1.25 34.80 -47.98
N PHE A 445 -2.15 35.11 -48.92
CA PHE A 445 -1.99 34.85 -50.37
C PHE A 445 -1.91 33.35 -50.75
N GLY A 446 -2.64 32.47 -50.05
CA GLY A 446 -2.72 31.03 -50.36
C GLY A 446 -1.55 30.22 -49.83
N ARG A 447 -0.82 30.77 -48.84
CA ARG A 447 0.30 30.17 -48.12
C ARG A 447 0.25 30.62 -46.66
N SER A 448 0.60 29.73 -45.74
CA SER A 448 0.71 30.11 -44.32
C SER A 448 1.89 31.05 -44.10
N LEU A 449 1.72 32.03 -43.21
CA LEU A 449 2.79 32.94 -42.82
C LEU A 449 4.01 32.18 -42.26
N SER A 450 3.79 31.12 -41.48
CA SER A 450 4.85 30.24 -40.97
C SER A 450 5.71 29.61 -42.08
N SER A 451 5.13 29.22 -43.21
CA SER A 451 5.87 28.66 -44.34
C SER A 451 6.77 29.73 -44.97
N ILE A 452 6.23 30.92 -45.21
CA ILE A 452 6.95 32.04 -45.85
C ILE A 452 8.13 32.49 -44.99
N VAL A 453 7.92 32.65 -43.68
CA VAL A 453 8.99 33.06 -42.76
C VAL A 453 10.04 31.96 -42.60
N ARG A 454 9.63 30.68 -42.54
CA ARG A 454 10.57 29.55 -42.48
C ARG A 454 11.43 29.44 -43.73
N GLU A 455 10.85 29.62 -44.93
CA GLU A 455 11.61 29.70 -46.19
C GLU A 455 12.61 30.85 -46.18
N GLY A 456 12.21 32.04 -45.71
CA GLY A 456 13.09 33.20 -45.58
C GLY A 456 14.26 32.97 -44.61
N ILE A 457 13.99 32.35 -43.45
CA ILE A 457 15.03 31.95 -42.49
C ILE A 457 15.95 30.90 -43.10
N GLN A 458 15.42 29.87 -43.75
CA GLN A 458 16.20 28.78 -44.35
C GLN A 458 17.10 29.29 -45.48
N ALA A 459 16.61 30.20 -46.31
CA ALA A 459 17.41 30.89 -47.31
C ALA A 459 18.57 31.64 -46.66
N LYS A 460 18.33 32.42 -45.58
CA LYS A 460 19.38 33.14 -44.86
C LYS A 460 20.39 32.22 -44.16
N LEU A 461 19.95 31.10 -43.60
CA LEU A 461 20.84 30.10 -42.99
C LEU A 461 21.80 29.47 -44.02
N SER A 462 21.35 29.32 -45.27
CA SER A 462 22.19 28.80 -46.36
C SER A 462 23.21 29.79 -46.91
N LEU A 463 23.10 31.09 -46.58
CA LEU A 463 23.98 32.14 -47.10
C LEU A 463 25.37 32.16 -46.47
N MET A 464 25.59 31.53 -45.30
CA MET A 464 26.90 31.54 -44.65
C MET A 464 27.89 30.71 -45.48
N PRO A 465 28.89 31.32 -46.16
CA PRO A 465 29.79 30.60 -47.03
C PRO A 465 30.73 29.67 -46.23
N GLU A 466 31.16 28.56 -46.83
CA GLU A 466 32.03 27.58 -46.15
C GLU A 466 33.34 28.21 -45.65
N ASN A 467 33.97 29.08 -46.45
CA ASN A 467 35.20 29.77 -46.05
C ASN A 467 35.01 30.63 -44.78
N ALA A 468 33.84 31.24 -44.58
CA ALA A 468 33.52 31.97 -43.36
C ALA A 468 33.37 31.04 -42.14
N ARG A 469 32.78 29.84 -42.33
CA ARG A 469 32.68 28.80 -41.29
C ARG A 469 34.06 28.30 -40.87
N TYR A 470 34.96 28.05 -41.83
CA TYR A 470 36.33 27.67 -41.55
C TYR A 470 37.12 28.76 -40.82
N LYS A 471 37.02 30.02 -41.28
CA LYS A 471 37.65 31.17 -40.58
C LYS A 471 37.16 31.29 -39.13
N LEU A 472 35.86 31.10 -38.89
CA LEU A 472 35.27 31.12 -37.54
C LEU A 472 35.85 30.01 -36.66
N LYS A 473 35.91 28.76 -37.18
CA LYS A 473 36.49 27.61 -36.49
C LYS A 473 37.97 27.86 -36.13
N GLU A 474 38.80 28.26 -37.10
CA GLU A 474 40.23 28.53 -36.86
C GLU A 474 40.45 29.65 -35.84
N THR A 475 39.59 30.68 -35.88
CA THR A 475 39.66 31.80 -34.93
C THR A 475 39.36 31.31 -33.51
N LEU A 476 38.33 30.47 -33.33
CA LEU A 476 38.01 29.85 -32.05
C LEU A 476 39.16 28.94 -31.57
N GLU A 477 39.71 28.11 -32.45
CA GLU A 477 40.84 27.23 -32.13
C GLU A 477 42.08 28.02 -31.67
N ARG A 478 42.41 29.14 -32.32
CA ARG A 478 43.54 30.00 -31.89
C ARG A 478 43.30 30.63 -30.54
N ILE A 479 42.11 31.17 -30.28
CA ILE A 479 41.79 31.81 -28.99
C ILE A 479 41.93 30.82 -27.84
N ILE A 480 41.41 29.61 -28.01
CA ILE A 480 41.45 28.56 -26.98
C ILE A 480 42.90 28.13 -26.70
N ASN A 481 43.72 27.98 -27.74
CA ASN A 481 45.10 27.51 -27.59
C ASN A 481 46.09 28.60 -27.14
N GLU A 482 45.90 29.84 -27.58
CA GLU A 482 46.84 30.95 -27.34
C GLU A 482 46.46 31.80 -26.11
N GLY A 483 45.25 31.62 -25.56
CA GLY A 483 44.79 32.32 -24.36
C GLY A 483 44.68 33.85 -24.52
N SER A 484 44.61 34.34 -25.76
CA SER A 484 44.64 35.75 -26.10
C SER A 484 43.24 36.38 -25.93
N GLY A 485 43.00 36.99 -24.77
CA GLY A 485 41.70 37.60 -24.40
C GLY A 485 41.35 38.93 -25.08
N GLY A 486 41.77 39.17 -26.34
CA GLY A 486 41.67 40.48 -26.97
C GLY A 486 41.13 40.46 -28.41
N LEU A 487 39.93 41.02 -28.58
CA LEU A 487 39.28 41.53 -29.79
C LEU A 487 39.33 40.63 -31.05
N ILE A 488 38.18 40.06 -31.38
CA ILE A 488 37.99 39.25 -32.59
C ILE A 488 37.70 40.19 -33.76
N ALA A 489 38.61 40.28 -34.72
CA ALA A 489 38.40 40.94 -36.00
C ALA A 489 38.25 39.89 -37.12
N ILE A 490 37.00 39.56 -37.47
CA ILE A 490 36.72 38.72 -38.63
C ILE A 490 36.67 39.64 -39.85
N ILE A 491 37.74 39.65 -40.65
CA ILE A 491 37.75 40.29 -41.97
C ILE A 491 37.21 39.26 -42.96
N LEU A 492 35.95 39.43 -43.36
CA LEU A 492 35.26 38.53 -44.30
C LEU A 492 35.81 38.69 -45.71
#